data_AF-A0A822GA20-F1
#
_entry.id   AF-A0A822GA20-F1
#
_cell.length_a   1.000
_cell.length_b   1.000
_cell.length_c   1.000
_cell.angle_alpha   90.00
_cell.angle_beta   90.00
_cell.angle_gamma   90.00
#
_symmetry.space_group_name_H-M   'P 1'
#
loop_
_entity.id
_entity.type
_entity.pdbx_description
1 polymer ?
#
loop_
_entity_poly.entity_id
_entity_poly.type
_entity_poly.pdbx_seq_one_letter_code
_entity_poly.pdbx_strand_id
1 'polypeptide(L)'
;PELAFYSDRTLTDVSPTPTSISSHDETAIIQMINEQETAEKSYDSSSFGKIEQNLDNIIQPSRNDRFALCRSHITQLGLMMFENRQNIDLLNTSKTNCDQLLRELKNLDTLNCRETHKIAVIYIGYGQEDKTSIFNNTQGSPNYEEFLRHLGWQVELSKHTGFRGGLHPLANTYSIYYANALVEIMFHVATMIDGSTDEDRLKKKTRHIGNDEVQIIWTEHYHEYDRSIIASAFGDVLIVIHPLPNGLYRIKIDKTSQVNIQ
;
A
#
# COMPACT_ATOMS: atom_id res chain seq x y z
N PRO A 1 -18.98 20.31 -25.47
CA PRO A 1 -19.97 19.68 -24.56
C PRO A 1 -20.61 20.74 -23.67
N GLU A 2 -21.69 21.32 -24.18
CA GLU A 2 -22.54 22.28 -23.47
C GLU A 2 -23.16 21.62 -22.24
N LEU A 3 -22.59 21.91 -21.08
CA LEU A 3 -23.16 21.57 -19.77
C LEU A 3 -23.24 22.87 -18.97
N ALA A 4 -24.14 23.76 -19.36
CA ALA A 4 -24.60 24.85 -18.51
C ALA A 4 -25.76 25.59 -19.17
N PHE A 5 -27.02 25.16 -19.00
CA PHE A 5 -28.20 26.04 -18.98
C PHE A 5 -29.43 25.31 -18.41
N TYR A 6 -29.37 24.89 -17.15
CA TYR A 6 -30.58 24.65 -16.35
C TYR A 6 -30.31 25.09 -14.92
N SER A 7 -30.15 26.40 -14.71
CA SER A 7 -29.89 26.99 -13.39
C SER A 7 -31.14 27.09 -12.49
N ASP A 8 -32.33 26.81 -13.01
CA ASP A 8 -33.60 27.05 -12.29
C ASP A 8 -34.54 25.83 -12.20
N ARG A 9 -34.02 24.60 -12.07
CA ARG A 9 -34.88 23.42 -11.83
C ARG A 9 -34.50 22.65 -10.57
N THR A 10 -35.50 22.37 -9.74
CA THR A 10 -35.39 21.49 -8.58
C THR A 10 -35.22 20.03 -9.02
N LEU A 11 -34.40 19.26 -8.29
CA LEU A 11 -33.95 17.89 -8.62
C LEU A 11 -35.07 16.85 -8.82
N THR A 12 -36.34 17.22 -8.58
CA THR A 12 -37.52 16.35 -8.59
C THR A 12 -38.41 16.54 -9.82
N ASP A 13 -38.10 17.48 -10.72
CA ASP A 13 -38.92 17.73 -11.90
C ASP A 13 -38.65 16.70 -13.01
N VAL A 14 -39.73 16.18 -13.61
CA VAL A 14 -39.66 15.20 -14.70
C VAL A 14 -39.01 15.83 -15.93
N SER A 15 -38.00 15.16 -16.49
CA SER A 15 -37.30 15.57 -17.69
C SER A 15 -38.27 15.79 -18.86
N PRO A 16 -38.10 16.83 -19.70
CA PRO A 16 -38.92 16.99 -20.89
C PRO A 16 -38.71 15.82 -21.85
N THR A 17 -39.74 15.49 -22.63
CA THR A 17 -39.70 14.43 -23.63
C THR A 17 -38.57 14.71 -24.64
N PRO A 18 -37.69 13.73 -24.94
CA PRO A 18 -36.58 13.94 -25.88
C PRO A 18 -37.12 14.40 -27.23
N THR A 19 -36.60 15.52 -27.72
CA THR A 19 -36.94 16.02 -29.06
C THR A 19 -36.22 15.15 -30.09
N SER A 20 -36.91 14.74 -31.16
CA SER A 20 -36.31 13.96 -32.24
C SER A 20 -35.16 14.74 -32.88
N ILE A 21 -34.01 14.09 -33.06
CA ILE A 21 -32.82 14.63 -33.75
C ILE A 21 -33.24 15.24 -35.08
N SER A 22 -32.85 16.49 -35.33
CA SER A 22 -33.12 17.14 -36.61
C SER A 22 -32.24 16.53 -37.71
N SER A 23 -32.69 16.56 -38.97
CA SER A 23 -31.91 16.02 -40.10
C SER A 23 -30.55 16.73 -40.28
N HIS A 24 -30.44 17.96 -39.80
CA HIS A 24 -29.19 18.72 -39.78
C HIS A 24 -28.21 18.15 -38.72
N ASP A 25 -28.71 17.81 -37.54
CA ASP A 25 -27.88 17.24 -36.48
C ASP A 25 -27.42 15.83 -36.82
N GLU A 26 -28.29 15.04 -37.47
CA GLU A 26 -27.95 13.70 -37.97
C GLU A 26 -26.82 13.76 -39.00
N THR A 27 -26.90 14.70 -39.95
CA THR A 27 -25.84 14.89 -40.97
C THR A 27 -24.53 15.41 -40.37
N ALA A 28 -24.59 16.30 -39.38
CA ALA A 28 -23.42 16.76 -38.65
C ALA A 28 -22.72 15.62 -37.88
N ILE A 29 -23.50 14.75 -37.22
CA ILE A 29 -22.96 13.58 -36.51
C ILE A 29 -22.29 12.61 -37.49
N ILE A 30 -22.90 12.33 -38.64
CA ILE A 30 -22.32 11.46 -39.66
C ILE A 30 -21.01 12.03 -40.21
N GLN A 31 -20.96 13.35 -40.43
CA GLN A 31 -19.73 14.01 -40.87
C GLN A 31 -18.61 13.89 -39.83
N MET A 32 -18.92 14.13 -38.55
CA MET A 32 -17.94 13.99 -37.47
C MET A 32 -17.40 12.56 -37.35
N ILE A 33 -18.25 11.54 -37.53
CA ILE A 33 -17.83 10.13 -37.50
C ILE A 33 -16.85 9.84 -38.64
N ASN A 34 -17.14 10.31 -39.87
CA ASN A 34 -16.25 10.10 -41.01
C ASN A 34 -14.92 10.85 -40.87
N GLU A 35 -14.93 12.06 -40.30
CA GLU A 35 -13.71 12.82 -40.00
C GLU A 35 -12.85 12.10 -38.95
N GLN A 36 -13.47 11.50 -37.93
CA GLN A 36 -12.75 10.70 -36.95
C GLN A 36 -12.19 9.41 -37.56
N GLU A 37 -12.95 8.70 -38.39
CA GLU A 37 -12.50 7.46 -39.04
C GLU A 37 -11.31 7.71 -39.98
N THR A 38 -11.32 8.84 -40.71
CA THR A 38 -10.20 9.24 -41.56
C THR A 38 -8.97 9.65 -40.75
N ALA A 39 -9.16 10.33 -39.62
CA ALA A 39 -8.07 10.65 -38.70
C ALA A 39 -7.43 9.38 -38.10
N GLU A 40 -8.23 8.40 -37.66
CA GLU A 40 -7.77 7.12 -37.12
C GLU A 40 -6.98 6.30 -38.16
N LYS A 41 -7.49 6.22 -39.41
CA LYS A 41 -6.77 5.56 -40.52
C LYS A 41 -5.43 6.24 -40.85
N SER A 42 -5.37 7.57 -40.77
CA SER A 42 -4.12 8.32 -40.95
C SER A 42 -3.12 8.09 -39.80
N TYR A 43 -3.63 7.94 -38.58
CA TYR A 43 -2.82 7.63 -37.41
C TYR A 43 -2.22 6.23 -37.50
N ASP A 44 -3.03 5.21 -37.81
CA ASP A 44 -2.58 3.82 -37.93
C ASP A 44 -1.48 3.63 -38.99
N SER A 45 -1.63 4.27 -40.15
CA SER A 45 -0.60 4.25 -41.21
C SER A 45 0.69 4.95 -40.78
N SER A 46 0.61 6.02 -39.99
CA SER A 46 1.78 6.73 -39.46
C SER A 46 2.45 6.02 -38.26
N SER A 47 1.67 5.25 -37.49
CA SER A 47 2.11 4.59 -36.27
C SER A 47 2.91 3.32 -36.59
N PHE A 48 2.49 2.56 -37.62
CA PHE A 48 3.25 1.39 -38.11
C PHE A 48 4.68 1.76 -38.53
N GLY A 49 4.86 2.86 -39.26
CA GLY A 49 6.19 3.34 -39.66
C GLY A 49 7.07 3.86 -38.50
N LYS A 50 6.46 4.31 -37.40
CA LYS A 50 7.19 4.76 -36.18
C LYS A 50 7.60 3.61 -35.26
N ILE A 51 6.87 2.50 -35.28
CA ILE A 51 7.19 1.30 -34.49
C ILE A 51 8.43 0.60 -35.07
N GLU A 52 8.54 0.48 -36.41
CA GLU A 52 9.72 -0.09 -37.07
C GLU A 52 11.01 0.68 -36.76
N GLN A 53 10.94 2.02 -36.69
CA GLN A 53 12.10 2.88 -36.41
C GLN A 53 12.52 2.94 -34.92
N ASN A 54 11.71 2.41 -33.99
CA ASN A 54 12.01 2.42 -32.55
C ASN A 54 12.44 1.06 -31.98
N LEU A 55 12.48 0.00 -32.78
CA LEU A 55 12.94 -1.33 -32.35
C LEU A 55 14.43 -1.32 -31.94
N ASP A 56 15.24 -0.43 -32.50
CA ASP A 56 16.68 -0.32 -32.19
C ASP A 56 16.96 0.33 -30.82
N ASN A 57 15.96 0.96 -30.19
CA ASN A 57 16.08 1.60 -28.87
C ASN A 57 15.36 0.83 -27.75
N ILE A 58 14.96 -0.41 -27.99
CA ILE A 58 14.41 -1.26 -26.91
C ILE A 58 15.56 -1.57 -25.96
N ILE A 59 15.57 -0.89 -24.81
CA ILE A 59 16.41 -1.22 -23.66
C ILE A 59 16.23 -2.71 -23.41
N GLN A 60 17.28 -3.50 -23.69
CA GLN A 60 17.23 -4.91 -23.40
C GLN A 60 17.03 -5.07 -21.90
N PRO A 61 16.03 -5.86 -21.47
CA PRO A 61 15.79 -6.05 -20.06
C PRO A 61 17.05 -6.63 -19.40
N SER A 62 17.39 -6.09 -18.23
CA SER A 62 18.40 -6.67 -17.36
C SER A 62 18.19 -8.19 -17.28
N ARG A 63 19.23 -8.99 -17.57
CA ARG A 63 19.15 -10.47 -17.53
C ARG A 63 18.70 -11.04 -16.19
N ASN A 64 18.64 -10.23 -15.13
CA ASN A 64 18.24 -10.65 -13.79
C ASN A 64 16.81 -10.25 -13.41
N ASP A 65 16.11 -9.45 -14.21
CA ASP A 65 14.71 -9.12 -13.92
C ASP A 65 13.79 -10.27 -14.34
N ARG A 66 13.35 -11.05 -13.35
CA ARG A 66 12.45 -12.20 -13.53
C ARG A 66 11.17 -11.81 -14.25
N PHE A 67 10.63 -10.61 -13.96
CA PHE A 67 9.41 -10.15 -14.62
C PHE A 67 9.66 -9.94 -16.11
N ALA A 68 10.76 -9.30 -16.46
CA ALA A 68 11.10 -9.02 -17.84
C ALA A 68 11.40 -10.29 -18.65
N LEU A 69 12.07 -11.28 -18.05
CA LEU A 69 12.28 -12.60 -18.66
C LEU A 69 10.96 -13.33 -18.90
N CYS A 70 10.08 -13.38 -17.89
CA CYS A 70 8.75 -13.99 -18.03
C CYS A 70 7.94 -13.30 -19.13
N ARG A 71 7.87 -11.97 -19.12
CA ARG A 71 7.15 -11.18 -20.13
C ARG A 71 7.69 -11.44 -21.54
N SER A 72 9.01 -11.47 -21.71
CA SER A 72 9.65 -11.79 -22.99
C SER A 72 9.25 -13.18 -23.48
N HIS A 73 9.27 -14.18 -22.58
CA HIS A 73 8.93 -15.54 -22.94
C HIS A 73 7.46 -15.69 -23.32
N ILE A 74 6.53 -15.10 -22.55
CA ILE A 74 5.10 -15.09 -22.84
C ILE A 74 4.83 -14.37 -24.18
N THR A 75 5.57 -13.31 -24.49
CA THR A 75 5.48 -12.60 -25.78
C THR A 75 5.97 -13.47 -26.94
N GLN A 76 7.10 -14.17 -26.78
CA GLN A 76 7.63 -15.11 -27.79
C GLN A 76 6.69 -16.29 -28.04
N LEU A 77 5.96 -16.76 -27.02
CA LEU A 77 4.92 -17.78 -27.16
C LEU A 77 3.65 -17.25 -27.84
N GLY A 78 3.60 -15.96 -28.18
CA GLY A 78 2.46 -15.34 -28.83
C GLY A 78 1.28 -15.03 -27.91
N LEU A 79 1.37 -15.35 -26.61
CA LEU A 79 0.25 -15.21 -25.66
C LEU A 79 -0.12 -13.73 -25.38
N MET A 80 0.80 -12.79 -25.64
CA MET A 80 0.55 -11.34 -25.55
C MET A 80 0.13 -10.70 -26.88
N MET A 81 0.13 -11.44 -27.99
CA MET A 81 -0.18 -10.89 -29.32
C MET A 81 -1.64 -10.44 -29.37
N PHE A 82 -1.89 -9.32 -30.05
CA PHE A 82 -3.23 -8.76 -30.21
C PHE A 82 -4.21 -9.76 -30.85
N GLU A 83 -3.73 -10.56 -31.80
CA GLU A 83 -4.51 -11.60 -32.50
C GLU A 83 -5.03 -12.69 -31.55
N ASN A 84 -4.27 -13.00 -30.48
CA ASN A 84 -4.63 -14.03 -29.50
C ASN A 84 -5.53 -13.51 -28.38
N ARG A 85 -5.75 -12.18 -28.27
CA ARG A 85 -6.66 -11.58 -27.26
C ARG A 85 -8.14 -11.87 -27.53
N GLN A 86 -8.48 -12.25 -28.76
CA GLN A 86 -9.85 -12.63 -29.17
C GLN A 86 -10.19 -14.08 -28.77
N ASN A 87 -9.18 -14.89 -28.41
CA ASN A 87 -9.37 -16.27 -27.99
C ASN A 87 -9.50 -16.32 -26.48
N ILE A 88 -10.72 -16.59 -26.00
CA ILE A 88 -10.98 -16.87 -24.58
C ILE A 88 -10.72 -18.36 -24.37
N ASP A 89 -9.54 -18.69 -23.84
CA ASP A 89 -9.24 -20.06 -23.42
C ASP A 89 -9.98 -20.37 -22.13
N LEU A 90 -11.05 -21.13 -22.25
CA LEU A 90 -11.76 -21.69 -21.10
C LEU A 90 -10.82 -22.64 -20.36
N LEU A 91 -10.39 -22.25 -19.17
CA LEU A 91 -9.65 -23.11 -18.25
C LEU A 91 -10.53 -24.31 -17.91
N ASN A 92 -10.16 -25.48 -18.44
CA ASN A 92 -10.89 -26.71 -18.17
C ASN A 92 -10.58 -27.18 -16.74
N THR A 93 -11.47 -26.82 -15.81
CA THR A 93 -11.38 -27.12 -14.38
C THR A 93 -11.40 -28.61 -14.05
N SER A 94 -11.68 -29.49 -15.02
CA SER A 94 -11.74 -30.94 -14.81
C SER A 94 -10.41 -31.68 -14.97
N LYS A 95 -9.37 -31.06 -15.56
CA LYS A 95 -8.07 -31.70 -15.75
C LYS A 95 -7.07 -31.30 -14.66
N THR A 96 -6.33 -32.30 -14.19
CA THR A 96 -5.31 -32.28 -13.13
C THR A 96 -4.44 -31.03 -13.15
N ASN A 97 -4.19 -30.46 -11.95
CA ASN A 97 -3.52 -29.18 -11.64
C ASN A 97 -4.35 -27.88 -11.70
N CYS A 98 -5.64 -27.93 -12.07
CA CYS A 98 -6.46 -26.71 -12.06
C CYS A 98 -6.72 -26.16 -10.64
N ASP A 99 -6.79 -26.99 -9.60
CA ASP A 99 -6.98 -26.52 -8.22
C ASP A 99 -5.80 -25.70 -7.71
N GLN A 100 -4.57 -26.05 -8.12
CA GLN A 100 -3.38 -25.27 -7.76
C GLN A 100 -3.40 -23.92 -8.50
N LEU A 101 -3.69 -23.93 -9.79
CA LEU A 101 -3.81 -22.70 -10.57
C LEU A 101 -4.90 -21.78 -10.02
N LEU A 102 -6.07 -22.31 -9.68
CA LEU A 102 -7.17 -21.55 -9.09
C LEU A 102 -6.80 -20.98 -7.72
N ARG A 103 -6.02 -21.71 -6.92
CA ARG A 103 -5.48 -21.18 -5.66
C ARG A 103 -4.50 -20.04 -5.92
N GLU A 104 -3.57 -20.18 -6.86
CA GLU A 104 -2.61 -19.12 -7.17
C GLU A 104 -3.26 -17.89 -7.78
N LEU A 105 -4.27 -18.05 -8.65
CA LEU A 105 -5.04 -16.92 -9.18
C LEU A 105 -5.81 -16.20 -8.07
N LYS A 106 -6.45 -16.94 -7.15
CA LYS A 106 -7.06 -16.33 -5.96
C LYS A 106 -6.04 -15.60 -5.10
N ASN A 107 -4.85 -16.18 -4.92
CA ASN A 107 -3.77 -15.54 -4.17
C ASN A 107 -3.34 -14.24 -4.86
N LEU A 108 -3.19 -14.24 -6.18
CA LEU A 108 -2.84 -13.08 -6.99
C LEU A 108 -3.89 -11.98 -6.83
N ASP A 109 -5.18 -12.32 -6.91
CA ASP A 109 -6.28 -11.37 -6.70
C ASP A 109 -6.31 -10.80 -5.27
N THR A 110 -5.73 -11.51 -4.30
CA THR A 110 -5.59 -11.03 -2.91
C THR A 110 -4.32 -10.21 -2.66
N LEU A 111 -3.39 -10.13 -3.61
CA LEU A 111 -2.19 -9.33 -3.42
C LEU A 111 -2.53 -7.84 -3.41
N ASN A 112 -1.97 -7.14 -2.42
CA ASN A 112 -2.12 -5.70 -2.34
C ASN A 112 -1.35 -5.03 -3.47
N CYS A 113 -1.96 -4.02 -4.09
CA CYS A 113 -1.29 -3.21 -5.11
C CYS A 113 -0.21 -2.28 -4.51
N ARG A 114 -0.21 -2.11 -3.19
CA ARG A 114 0.74 -1.27 -2.44
C ARG A 114 1.68 -2.15 -1.63
N GLU A 115 2.90 -1.69 -1.46
CA GLU A 115 3.85 -2.27 -0.53
C GLU A 115 3.36 -2.02 0.90
N THR A 116 3.47 -3.02 1.78
CA THR A 116 2.92 -2.96 3.13
C THR A 116 4.02 -3.18 4.17
N HIS A 117 4.16 -2.25 5.12
CA HIS A 117 5.11 -2.37 6.22
C HIS A 117 4.42 -2.37 7.60
N LYS A 118 5.03 -3.09 8.54
CA LYS A 118 4.67 -3.10 9.96
C LYS A 118 5.86 -2.57 10.74
N ILE A 119 5.63 -1.55 11.57
CA ILE A 119 6.70 -0.90 12.34
C ILE A 119 6.26 -0.81 13.79
N ALA A 120 7.06 -1.31 14.71
CA ALA A 120 6.75 -1.18 16.13
C ALA A 120 7.13 0.22 16.63
N VAL A 121 6.34 0.76 17.56
CA VAL A 121 6.66 2.00 18.28
C VAL A 121 6.59 1.73 19.77
N ILE A 122 7.69 1.94 20.49
CA ILE A 122 7.84 1.60 21.90
C ILE A 122 8.22 2.85 22.68
N TYR A 123 7.52 3.08 23.80
CA TYR A 123 7.80 4.17 24.73
C TYR A 123 8.51 3.65 25.99
N ILE A 124 9.66 4.23 26.31
CA ILE A 124 10.45 3.96 27.51
C ILE A 124 10.49 5.24 28.36
N GLY A 125 9.86 5.17 29.52
CA GLY A 125 9.83 6.24 30.50
C GLY A 125 11.10 6.32 31.35
N TYR A 126 11.21 7.38 32.14
CA TYR A 126 12.30 7.58 33.08
C TYR A 126 12.41 6.42 34.08
N GLY A 127 13.62 5.89 34.28
CA GLY A 127 13.88 4.79 35.22
C GLY A 127 13.39 3.40 34.81
N GLN A 128 12.75 3.24 33.64
CA GLN A 128 12.32 1.92 33.16
C GLN A 128 13.47 1.17 32.49
N GLU A 129 13.82 0.01 33.06
CA GLU A 129 14.93 -0.85 32.58
C GLU A 129 14.48 -2.29 32.31
N ASP A 130 13.24 -2.64 32.68
CA ASP A 130 12.68 -3.96 32.49
C ASP A 130 11.59 -3.98 31.40
N LYS A 131 11.58 -5.04 30.60
CA LYS A 131 10.61 -5.24 29.51
C LYS A 131 9.15 -5.12 29.97
N THR A 132 8.87 -5.60 31.18
CA THR A 132 7.50 -5.66 31.71
C THR A 132 6.96 -4.28 32.03
N SER A 133 7.73 -3.42 32.70
CA SER A 133 7.34 -2.04 32.98
C SER A 133 7.14 -1.24 31.69
N ILE A 134 8.05 -1.39 30.73
CA ILE A 134 7.96 -0.73 29.41
C ILE A 134 6.69 -1.15 28.68
N PHE A 135 6.39 -2.45 28.62
CA PHE A 135 5.18 -2.96 27.96
C PHE A 135 3.91 -2.74 28.76
N ASN A 136 3.96 -2.41 30.04
CA ASN A 136 2.76 -2.05 30.79
C ASN A 136 2.30 -0.62 30.54
N ASN A 137 3.16 0.27 30.03
CA ASN A 137 2.80 1.63 29.65
C ASN A 137 1.50 1.68 28.80
N THR A 138 0.51 2.44 29.27
CA THR A 138 -0.76 2.76 28.58
C THR A 138 -0.70 4.09 27.84
N GLN A 139 0.21 4.96 28.23
CA GLN A 139 0.36 6.31 27.70
C GLN A 139 1.84 6.70 27.77
N GLY A 140 2.29 7.56 26.86
CA GLY A 140 3.62 8.15 26.95
C GLY A 140 3.60 9.59 27.45
N SER A 141 4.71 10.30 27.21
CA SER A 141 4.83 11.73 27.50
C SER A 141 4.07 12.59 26.48
N PRO A 142 3.83 13.89 26.77
CA PRO A 142 3.23 14.80 25.79
C PRO A 142 4.00 14.88 24.47
N ASN A 143 5.34 14.85 24.52
CA ASN A 143 6.18 14.88 23.33
C ASN A 143 6.08 13.57 22.52
N TYR A 144 5.94 12.43 23.19
CA TYR A 144 5.70 11.14 22.55
C TYR A 144 4.33 11.11 21.86
N GLU A 145 3.27 11.55 22.54
CA GLU A 145 1.93 11.61 21.95
C GLU A 145 1.89 12.59 20.76
N GLU A 146 2.64 13.70 20.85
CA GLU A 146 2.86 14.60 19.72
C GLU A 146 3.58 13.92 18.56
N PHE A 147 4.64 13.18 18.83
CA PHE A 147 5.34 12.41 17.81
C PHE A 147 4.41 11.41 17.10
N LEU A 148 3.57 10.67 17.85
CA LEU A 148 2.60 9.75 17.27
C LEU A 148 1.62 10.44 16.33
N ARG A 149 1.13 11.63 16.69
CA ARG A 149 0.25 12.44 15.82
C ARG A 149 0.92 12.85 14.50
N HIS A 150 2.23 13.04 14.50
CA HIS A 150 2.99 13.40 13.30
C HIS A 150 3.44 12.18 12.49
N LEU A 151 3.40 10.98 13.07
CA LEU A 151 3.80 9.75 12.42
C LEU A 151 2.78 9.25 11.40
N GLY A 152 1.49 9.54 11.63
CA GLY A 152 0.41 9.17 10.72
C GLY A 152 -0.98 9.53 11.26
N TRP A 153 -2.01 8.99 10.62
CA TRP A 153 -3.40 9.16 11.04
C TRP A 153 -3.77 8.12 12.09
N GLN A 154 -4.44 8.57 13.16
CA GLN A 154 -5.08 7.65 14.09
C GLN A 154 -6.33 7.04 13.43
N VAL A 155 -6.40 5.72 13.37
CA VAL A 155 -7.48 4.97 12.74
C VAL A 155 -8.15 4.03 13.73
N GLU A 156 -9.48 3.89 13.64
CA GLU A 156 -10.25 2.90 14.39
C GLU A 156 -10.21 1.55 13.66
N LEU A 157 -9.66 0.51 14.28
CA LEU A 157 -9.41 -0.77 13.59
C LEU A 157 -10.69 -1.48 13.13
N SER A 158 -11.81 -1.26 13.81
CA SER A 158 -13.13 -1.81 13.46
C SER A 158 -13.61 -1.33 12.08
N LYS A 159 -13.32 -0.07 11.74
CA LYS A 159 -13.76 0.61 10.51
C LYS A 159 -12.65 0.71 9.46
N HIS A 160 -11.39 0.49 9.85
CA HIS A 160 -10.24 0.60 8.95
C HIS A 160 -10.31 -0.45 7.84
N THR A 161 -10.25 0.03 6.59
CA THR A 161 -10.33 -0.81 5.38
C THR A 161 -8.97 -1.05 4.73
N GLY A 162 -7.92 -0.33 5.14
CA GLY A 162 -6.57 -0.50 4.62
C GLY A 162 -5.80 -1.67 5.26
N PHE A 163 -4.51 -1.75 4.98
CA PHE A 163 -3.61 -2.73 5.58
C PHE A 163 -3.66 -2.67 7.12
N ARG A 164 -3.89 -3.83 7.76
CA ARG A 164 -4.07 -3.96 9.21
C ARG A 164 -2.84 -4.44 9.97
N GLY A 165 -1.77 -4.85 9.30
CA GLY A 165 -0.55 -5.32 9.97
C GLY A 165 -0.70 -6.56 10.86
N GLY A 166 -1.84 -7.29 10.77
CA GLY A 166 -2.17 -8.37 11.69
C GLY A 166 -2.76 -7.90 13.03
N LEU A 167 -3.05 -6.60 13.19
CA LEU A 167 -3.87 -6.11 14.29
C LEU A 167 -5.34 -6.47 14.06
N HIS A 168 -6.00 -6.94 15.12
CA HIS A 168 -7.42 -7.28 15.08
C HIS A 168 -8.25 -6.30 15.94
N PRO A 169 -9.46 -5.88 15.51
CA PRO A 169 -10.29 -4.92 16.26
C PRO A 169 -10.68 -5.36 17.68
N LEU A 170 -10.73 -6.67 17.92
CA LEU A 170 -10.98 -7.23 19.26
C LEU A 170 -9.79 -7.05 20.21
N ALA A 171 -8.59 -6.88 19.66
CA ALA A 171 -7.36 -6.76 20.45
C ALA A 171 -6.98 -5.30 20.70
N ASN A 172 -7.26 -4.40 19.76
CA ASN A 172 -6.92 -2.98 19.85
C ASN A 172 -8.04 -2.15 19.23
N THR A 173 -8.40 -1.03 19.85
CA THR A 173 -9.44 -0.14 19.31
C THR A 173 -8.87 0.79 18.25
N TYR A 174 -7.68 1.34 18.49
CA TYR A 174 -7.03 2.33 17.62
C TYR A 174 -5.59 1.94 17.31
N SER A 175 -5.07 2.47 16.21
CA SER A 175 -3.64 2.50 15.93
C SER A 175 -3.27 3.70 15.05
N ILE A 176 -1.99 3.90 14.80
CA ILE A 176 -1.48 4.88 13.84
C ILE A 176 -1.23 4.20 12.49
N TYR A 177 -1.65 4.87 11.43
CA TYR A 177 -1.57 4.39 10.06
C TYR A 177 -1.07 5.48 9.12
N TYR A 178 -0.20 5.11 8.19
CA TYR A 178 0.25 5.99 7.11
C TYR A 178 0.06 5.29 5.77
N ALA A 179 -0.29 6.05 4.74
CA ALA A 179 -0.40 5.55 3.39
C ALA A 179 -0.16 6.65 2.36
N ASN A 180 0.38 6.24 1.23
CA ASN A 180 0.44 7.03 0.00
C ASN A 180 0.05 6.14 -1.20
N ALA A 181 0.33 6.60 -2.42
CA ALA A 181 -0.04 5.87 -3.63
C ALA A 181 0.65 4.49 -3.77
N LEU A 182 1.81 4.30 -3.13
CA LEU A 182 2.68 3.14 -3.32
C LEU A 182 2.81 2.28 -2.07
N VAL A 183 2.71 2.88 -0.88
CA VAL A 183 3.06 2.25 0.39
C VAL A 183 1.95 2.44 1.42
N GLU A 184 1.74 1.42 2.24
CA GLU A 184 0.95 1.47 3.46
C GLU A 184 1.79 1.01 4.65
N ILE A 185 1.65 1.70 5.79
CA ILE A 185 2.37 1.39 7.02
C ILE A 185 1.37 1.31 8.15
N MET A 186 1.33 0.14 8.81
CA MET A 186 0.63 -0.02 10.08
C MET A 186 1.64 0.04 11.22
N PHE A 187 1.46 0.98 12.13
CA PHE A 187 2.31 1.06 13.31
C PHE A 187 1.75 0.18 14.43
N HIS A 188 2.59 -0.65 15.04
CA HIS A 188 2.26 -1.37 16.26
C HIS A 188 2.69 -0.54 17.46
N VAL A 189 1.83 0.40 17.86
CA VAL A 189 2.11 1.33 18.96
C VAL A 189 1.89 0.63 20.29
N ALA A 190 2.97 0.40 21.04
CA ALA A 190 2.93 -0.36 22.29
C ALA A 190 1.93 0.21 23.30
N THR A 191 1.80 1.53 23.40
CA THR A 191 0.87 2.18 24.33
C THR A 191 -0.60 2.01 23.93
N MET A 192 -0.91 1.77 22.65
CA MET A 192 -2.26 1.57 22.13
C MET A 192 -2.70 0.10 22.07
N ILE A 193 -1.79 -0.84 22.38
CA ILE A 193 -2.12 -2.27 22.46
C ILE A 193 -2.70 -2.59 23.83
N ASP A 194 -3.98 -2.93 23.85
CA ASP A 194 -4.75 -3.16 25.08
C ASP A 194 -4.78 -4.64 25.51
N GLY A 195 -4.95 -4.85 26.81
CA GLY A 195 -5.10 -6.18 27.41
C GLY A 195 -5.88 -6.10 28.72
N SER A 196 -6.59 -7.18 29.03
CA SER A 196 -7.39 -7.33 30.25
C SER A 196 -6.55 -7.34 31.53
N THR A 197 -5.35 -7.89 31.44
CA THR A 197 -4.39 -8.00 32.54
C THR A 197 -2.99 -7.59 32.05
N ASP A 198 -2.09 -7.27 32.97
CA ASP A 198 -0.70 -6.93 32.65
C ASP A 198 0.01 -8.08 31.90
N GLU A 199 -0.26 -9.33 32.29
CA GLU A 199 0.27 -10.48 31.55
C GLU A 199 -0.27 -10.58 30.12
N ASP A 200 -1.56 -10.31 29.93
CA ASP A 200 -2.17 -10.32 28.60
C ASP A 200 -1.59 -9.20 27.72
N ARG A 201 -1.40 -8.01 28.30
CA ARG A 201 -0.73 -6.88 27.62
C ARG A 201 0.67 -7.28 27.20
N LEU A 202 1.46 -7.84 28.11
CA LEU A 202 2.83 -8.28 27.83
C LEU A 202 2.88 -9.34 26.71
N LYS A 203 1.99 -10.34 26.76
CA LYS A 203 1.89 -11.41 25.74
C LYS A 203 1.52 -10.84 24.38
N LYS A 204 0.47 -9.99 24.31
CA LYS A 204 0.02 -9.35 23.06
C LYS A 204 1.10 -8.44 22.47
N LYS A 205 1.67 -7.54 23.28
CA LYS A 205 2.73 -6.62 22.85
C LYS A 205 3.94 -7.39 22.34
N THR A 206 4.38 -8.44 23.06
CA THR A 206 5.48 -9.30 22.60
C THR A 206 5.16 -9.99 21.26
N ARG A 207 3.91 -10.44 21.05
CA ARG A 207 3.50 -11.10 19.80
C ARG A 207 3.46 -10.14 18.61
N HIS A 208 2.98 -8.91 18.79
CA HIS A 208 2.87 -7.95 17.69
C HIS A 208 4.20 -7.24 17.42
N ILE A 209 4.81 -6.66 18.46
CA ILE A 209 6.04 -5.86 18.36
C ILE A 209 7.27 -6.75 18.15
N GLY A 210 7.32 -7.89 18.82
CA GLY A 210 8.48 -8.78 18.77
C GLY A 210 8.74 -9.39 17.38
N ASN A 211 7.75 -9.34 16.48
CA ASN A 211 7.82 -9.87 15.12
C ASN A 211 7.96 -8.77 14.04
N ASP A 212 8.20 -7.52 14.44
CA ASP A 212 8.43 -6.43 13.49
C ASP A 212 9.93 -6.23 13.27
N GLU A 213 10.29 -6.08 12.00
CA GLU A 213 11.68 -5.96 11.55
C GLU A 213 12.30 -4.59 11.89
N VAL A 214 11.45 -3.56 11.89
CA VAL A 214 11.82 -2.19 12.23
C VAL A 214 11.09 -1.79 13.50
N GLN A 215 11.84 -1.28 14.47
CA GLN A 215 11.29 -0.81 15.74
C GLN A 215 11.78 0.60 16.05
N ILE A 216 10.83 1.51 16.30
CA ILE A 216 11.08 2.86 16.75
C ILE A 216 11.02 2.86 18.28
N ILE A 217 12.09 3.29 18.92
CA ILE A 217 12.21 3.35 20.39
C ILE A 217 12.23 4.81 20.79
N TRP A 218 11.14 5.31 21.38
CA TRP A 218 11.11 6.60 22.04
C TRP A 218 11.56 6.42 23.49
N THR A 219 12.66 7.06 23.88
CA THR A 219 13.22 6.90 25.22
C THR A 219 13.51 8.22 25.89
N GLU A 220 12.88 8.42 27.04
CA GLU A 220 13.13 9.52 27.99
C GLU A 220 14.00 9.06 29.16
N HIS A 221 14.57 7.87 29.03
CA HIS A 221 15.50 7.31 29.98
C HIS A 221 16.85 8.04 29.89
N TYR A 222 17.57 8.07 31.01
CA TYR A 222 18.82 8.82 31.17
C TYR A 222 20.03 8.11 30.53
N HIS A 223 19.92 6.81 30.27
CA HIS A 223 20.93 6.00 29.62
C HIS A 223 20.59 5.67 28.17
N GLU A 224 21.62 5.25 27.42
CA GLU A 224 21.42 4.74 26.06
C GLU A 224 20.55 3.48 26.10
N TYR A 225 19.69 3.34 25.10
CA TYR A 225 18.87 2.14 24.96
C TYR A 225 19.76 0.93 24.66
N ASP A 226 19.63 -0.12 25.47
CA ASP A 226 20.23 -1.42 25.22
C ASP A 226 19.21 -2.35 24.55
N ARG A 227 19.60 -2.91 23.41
CA ARG A 227 18.83 -3.91 22.64
C ARG A 227 18.50 -5.16 23.47
N SER A 228 19.26 -5.46 24.53
CA SER A 228 18.99 -6.59 25.42
C SER A 228 17.68 -6.45 26.21
N ILE A 229 17.22 -5.22 26.45
CA ILE A 229 16.01 -4.92 27.24
C ILE A 229 14.77 -5.53 26.56
N ILE A 230 14.66 -5.37 25.25
CA ILE A 230 13.58 -5.95 24.44
C ILE A 230 14.22 -6.86 23.39
N ALA A 231 14.65 -8.03 23.84
CA ALA A 231 15.13 -9.06 22.94
C ALA A 231 14.02 -9.45 21.95
N SER A 232 14.28 -9.20 20.66
CA SER A 232 13.48 -9.65 19.52
C SER A 232 14.39 -10.36 18.53
N ALA A 233 13.93 -11.49 18.00
CA ALA A 233 14.61 -12.22 16.94
C ALA A 233 14.48 -11.52 15.57
N PHE A 234 13.57 -10.56 15.44
CA PHE A 234 13.22 -9.92 14.17
C PHE A 234 13.64 -8.46 14.09
N GLY A 235 13.83 -7.75 15.22
CA GLY A 235 14.07 -6.29 15.25
C GLY A 235 15.40 -5.84 14.64
N ASP A 236 15.63 -6.13 13.37
CA ASP A 236 16.86 -5.94 12.62
C ASP A 236 17.30 -4.48 12.60
N VAL A 237 16.36 -3.55 12.53
CA VAL A 237 16.61 -2.10 12.54
C VAL A 237 15.93 -1.45 13.73
N LEU A 238 16.71 -0.72 14.53
CA LEU A 238 16.27 0.07 15.67
C LEU A 238 16.48 1.55 15.36
N ILE A 239 15.41 2.34 15.48
CA ILE A 239 15.46 3.80 15.40
C ILE A 239 15.20 4.35 16.80
N VAL A 240 16.26 4.70 17.51
CA VAL A 240 16.19 5.18 18.89
C VAL A 240 16.12 6.70 18.90
N ILE A 241 15.07 7.26 19.47
CA ILE A 241 14.78 8.70 19.53
C ILE A 241 14.85 9.15 20.99
N HIS A 242 15.74 10.11 21.25
CA HIS A 242 15.84 10.81 22.53
C HIS A 242 15.41 12.27 22.37
N PRO A 243 14.32 12.72 22.99
CA PRO A 243 13.98 14.14 23.04
C PRO A 243 14.99 14.91 23.90
N LEU A 244 15.45 16.06 23.40
CA LEU A 244 16.38 16.95 24.10
C LEU A 244 15.63 18.17 24.68
N PRO A 245 16.12 18.77 25.78
CA PRO A 245 15.46 19.93 26.41
C PRO A 245 15.33 21.17 25.52
N ASN A 246 16.13 21.27 24.45
CA ASN A 246 16.12 22.37 23.51
C ASN A 246 15.09 22.19 22.36
N GLY A 247 14.24 21.17 22.42
CA GLY A 247 13.24 20.86 21.39
C GLY A 247 13.79 20.11 20.18
N LEU A 248 15.07 19.73 20.19
CA LEU A 248 15.65 18.85 19.17
C LEU A 248 15.54 17.38 19.58
N TYR A 249 15.76 16.48 18.63
CA TYR A 249 15.79 15.03 18.86
C TYR A 249 17.17 14.48 18.51
N ARG A 250 17.73 13.64 19.38
CA ARG A 250 18.89 12.80 19.05
C ARG A 250 18.39 11.46 18.56
N ILE A 251 18.69 11.13 17.31
CA ILE A 251 18.27 9.89 16.66
C ILE A 251 19.51 9.01 16.45
N LYS A 252 19.45 7.76 16.90
CA LYS A 252 20.47 6.73 16.67
C LYS A 252 19.82 5.58 15.90
N ILE A 253 20.49 5.10 14.86
CA ILE A 253 20.01 3.97 14.06
C ILE A 253 20.97 2.81 14.26
N ASP A 254 20.49 1.78 14.94
CA ASP A 254 21.24 0.55 15.18
C ASP A 254 20.70 -0.56 14.29
N LYS A 255 21.59 -1.24 13.57
CA LYS A 255 21.23 -2.33 12.64
C LYS A 255 21.95 -3.61 13.01
N THR A 256 21.29 -4.76 12.82
CA THR A 256 21.96 -6.05 12.91
C THR A 256 22.93 -6.21 11.73
N SER A 257 24.05 -6.91 11.94
CA SER A 257 25.15 -7.02 10.98
C SER A 257 24.77 -7.66 9.63
N GLN A 258 23.58 -8.25 9.53
CA GLN A 258 23.06 -8.90 8.32
C GLN A 258 22.36 -7.94 7.35
N VAL A 259 22.08 -6.68 7.74
CA VAL A 259 21.38 -5.71 6.90
C VAL A 259 22.36 -4.74 6.22
N ASN A 260 22.57 -4.92 4.92
CA ASN A 260 23.25 -3.97 4.05
C ASN A 260 22.21 -3.07 3.37
N ILE A 261 22.25 -1.78 3.66
CA ILE A 261 21.52 -0.76 2.90
C ILE A 261 22.44 -0.41 1.72
N GLN A 262 22.05 -0.78 0.50
CA GLN A 262 22.72 -0.36 -0.73
C GLN A 262 22.34 1.07 -1.10
#